data_AF-A0A2C5XGT0-F1
#
_entry.id   AF-A0A2C5XGT0-F1
#
_cell.length_a   1.000
_cell.length_b   1.000
_cell.length_c   1.000
_cell.angle_alpha   90.00
_cell.angle_beta   90.00
_cell.angle_gamma   90.00
#
_symmetry.space_group_name_H-M   'P 1'
#
loop_
_entity.id
_entity.type
_entity.pdbx_description
1 polymer ?
#
loop_
_entity_poly.entity_id
_entity_poly.type
_entity_poly.pdbx_seq_one_letter_code
_entity_poly.pdbx_strand_id
1 'polypeptide(L)'
;MCWVLVNIFAVRAIHYINSFALALHVFGFFIVIGVLAAFTKEKHNADFVFTALTNNSGWNSDFVAWSISLLPALYAYMSVDTAIHFCEEVAEPRTVIPRVMILQAITTSLMTFPFIITVVFCLGNVDQILASPIALTSPFTQILINSTGKVGLSCFLNSFSTFVAMTAGFDMWGAASRAIWSMARDNALPPRFAKLHPRWAVSVWANLAMIPPSILVFSIYIWNTTAFYGIMSGVLVAFQLSYLIPIGINVFYATWSTPLTKGPFQLGRLSWAVHATGFVFGCFAALFMSFPASQPVTTISM
;
A
#
# COMPACT_ATOMS: atom_id res chain seq x y z
N MET A 1 16.51 0.82 -11.50
CA MET A 1 17.97 0.52 -11.44
C MET A 1 18.56 0.74 -10.05
N CYS A 2 18.33 1.87 -9.39
CA CYS A 2 18.79 2.10 -8.01
C CYS A 2 18.34 1.00 -7.03
N TRP A 3 17.07 0.57 -7.10
CA TRP A 3 16.53 -0.48 -6.23
C TRP A 3 17.29 -1.80 -6.33
N VAL A 4 17.66 -2.20 -7.54
CA VAL A 4 18.46 -3.41 -7.82
C VAL A 4 19.85 -3.30 -7.21
N LEU A 5 20.53 -2.18 -7.46
CA LEU A 5 21.90 -1.99 -6.98
C LEU A 5 21.96 -2.02 -5.45
N VAL A 6 21.00 -1.37 -4.79
CA VAL A 6 20.93 -1.37 -3.33
C VAL A 6 20.62 -2.78 -2.80
N ASN A 7 19.66 -3.49 -3.40
CA ASN A 7 19.31 -4.86 -2.98
C ASN A 7 20.40 -5.91 -3.27
N ILE A 8 21.31 -5.67 -4.22
CA ILE A 8 22.45 -6.57 -4.48
C ILE A 8 23.66 -6.21 -3.61
N PHE A 9 24.05 -4.93 -3.58
CA PHE A 9 25.35 -4.51 -3.05
C PHE A 9 25.29 -3.88 -1.67
N ALA A 10 24.13 -3.36 -1.25
CA ALA A 10 24.00 -2.52 -0.06
C ALA A 10 22.91 -3.00 0.90
N VAL A 11 22.64 -4.32 0.98
CA VAL A 11 21.62 -4.90 1.87
C VAL A 11 21.78 -4.46 3.32
N ARG A 12 23.02 -4.36 3.81
CA ARG A 12 23.28 -3.86 5.18
C ARG A 12 22.89 -2.38 5.37
N ALA A 13 22.99 -1.57 4.31
CA ALA A 13 22.57 -0.18 4.34
C ALA A 13 21.06 -0.04 4.42
N ILE A 14 20.29 -0.99 3.87
CA ILE A 14 18.81 -0.98 3.90
C ILE A 14 18.31 -0.90 5.35
N HIS A 15 18.93 -1.62 6.28
CA HIS A 15 18.55 -1.54 7.70
C HIS A 15 18.67 -0.12 8.28
N TYR A 16 19.77 0.58 7.98
CA TYR A 16 19.97 1.97 8.43
C TYR A 16 19.03 2.95 7.71
N ILE A 17 18.83 2.76 6.41
CA ILE A 17 17.90 3.56 5.61
C ILE A 17 16.48 3.42 6.16
N ASN A 18 16.03 2.20 6.47
CA ASN A 18 14.69 1.93 6.99
C ASN A 18 14.52 2.50 8.41
N SER A 19 15.54 2.41 9.26
CA SER A 19 15.52 3.02 10.59
C SER A 19 15.40 4.55 10.51
N PHE A 20 16.14 5.17 9.61
CA PHE A 20 16.06 6.61 9.36
C PHE A 20 14.70 6.99 8.74
N ALA A 21 14.22 6.23 7.76
CA ALA A 21 12.92 6.45 7.12
C ALA A 21 11.77 6.33 8.11
N LEU A 22 11.83 5.37 9.04
CA LEU A 22 10.85 5.23 10.11
C LEU A 22 10.84 6.46 11.02
N ALA A 23 12.01 6.93 11.45
CA ALA A 23 12.10 8.16 12.25
C ALA A 23 11.52 9.35 11.47
N LEU A 24 11.93 9.53 10.20
CA LEU A 24 11.42 10.59 9.34
C LEU A 24 9.90 10.48 9.13
N HIS A 25 9.36 9.27 9.02
CA HIS A 25 7.93 9.04 8.86
C HIS A 25 7.14 9.49 10.10
N VAL A 26 7.60 9.08 11.29
CA VAL A 26 6.96 9.47 12.56
C VAL A 26 7.09 10.97 12.82
N PHE A 27 8.27 11.56 12.65
CA PHE A 27 8.45 13.00 12.85
C PHE A 27 7.71 13.82 11.78
N GLY A 28 7.81 13.41 10.52
CA GLY A 28 7.12 14.03 9.40
C GLY A 28 5.61 14.03 9.58
N PHE A 29 5.04 12.93 10.11
CA PHE A 29 3.64 12.83 10.48
C PHE A 29 3.20 13.94 11.45
N PHE A 30 3.91 14.12 12.57
CA PHE A 30 3.58 15.15 13.55
C PHE A 30 3.80 16.57 13.01
N ILE A 31 4.87 16.78 12.22
CA ILE A 31 5.15 18.07 11.58
C ILE A 31 4.01 18.44 10.64
N VAL A 32 3.59 17.51 9.78
CA VAL A 32 2.55 17.77 8.78
C VAL A 32 1.20 18.05 9.45
N ILE A 33 0.81 17.27 10.46
CA ILE A 33 -0.41 17.53 11.25
C ILE A 33 -0.32 18.90 11.93
N GLY A 34 0.81 19.20 12.57
CA GLY A 34 1.02 20.48 13.24
C GLY A 34 0.95 21.67 12.28
N VAL A 35 1.54 21.55 11.09
CA VAL A 35 1.50 22.59 10.06
C VAL A 35 0.08 22.80 9.55
N LEU A 36 -0.66 21.73 9.23
CA LEU A 36 -2.06 21.85 8.80
C LEU A 36 -2.90 22.51 9.89
N ALA A 37 -2.78 22.07 11.14
CA ALA A 37 -3.53 22.63 12.26
C ALA A 37 -3.20 24.10 12.51
N ALA A 38 -1.93 24.49 12.42
CA ALA A 38 -1.48 25.85 12.74
C ALA A 38 -1.73 26.86 11.62
N PHE A 39 -1.54 26.48 10.35
CA PHE A 39 -1.55 27.43 9.24
C PHE A 39 -2.91 27.51 8.51
N THR A 40 -3.76 26.50 8.63
CA THR A 40 -5.10 26.56 8.04
C THR A 40 -5.96 27.58 8.78
N LYS A 41 -6.33 28.67 8.09
CA LYS A 41 -7.15 29.76 8.66
C LYS A 41 -8.59 29.32 8.94
N GLU A 42 -9.27 28.85 7.90
CA GLU A 42 -10.65 28.38 7.96
C GLU A 42 -10.67 26.86 7.99
N LYS A 43 -11.09 26.30 9.12
CA LYS A 43 -11.24 24.85 9.29
C LYS A 43 -12.71 24.48 9.22
N HIS A 44 -13.01 23.32 8.68
CA HIS A 44 -14.37 22.78 8.68
C HIS A 44 -14.86 22.51 10.10
N ASN A 45 -16.17 22.46 10.30
CA ASN A 45 -16.76 22.08 11.59
C ASN A 45 -16.88 20.56 11.72
N ALA A 46 -17.14 20.07 12.93
CA ALA A 46 -17.26 18.62 13.17
C ALA A 46 -18.42 17.99 12.39
N ASP A 47 -19.51 18.73 12.17
CA ASP A 47 -20.63 18.25 11.37
C ASP A 47 -20.17 17.92 9.94
N PHE A 48 -19.51 18.85 9.25
CA PHE A 48 -18.95 18.60 7.92
C PHE A 48 -17.99 17.40 7.92
N VAL A 49 -17.10 17.30 8.90
CA VAL A 49 -16.09 16.22 8.94
C VAL A 49 -16.70 14.82 9.12
N PHE A 50 -17.78 14.70 9.89
CA PHE A 50 -18.34 13.39 10.26
C PHE A 50 -19.64 13.03 9.53
N THR A 51 -20.34 13.99 8.92
CA THR A 51 -21.67 13.77 8.33
C THR A 51 -21.75 14.13 6.85
N ALA A 52 -20.88 15.03 6.35
CA ALA A 52 -20.96 15.44 4.95
C ALA A 52 -20.48 14.34 4.00
N LEU A 53 -21.29 14.04 2.98
CA LEU A 53 -20.94 13.17 1.88
C LEU A 53 -21.01 13.96 0.58
N THR A 54 -19.86 14.08 -0.09
CA THR A 54 -19.75 14.76 -1.39
C THR A 54 -19.46 13.73 -2.47
N ASN A 55 -20.42 13.52 -3.36
CA ASN A 55 -20.28 12.61 -4.48
C ASN A 55 -19.87 13.36 -5.76
N ASN A 56 -18.57 13.44 -5.99
CA ASN A 56 -17.99 13.99 -7.23
C ASN A 56 -17.61 12.91 -8.24
N SER A 57 -18.08 11.67 -8.04
CA SER A 57 -17.72 10.54 -8.88
C SER A 57 -18.58 10.44 -10.15
N GLY A 58 -19.70 11.16 -10.23
CA GLY A 58 -20.65 11.03 -11.34
C GLY A 58 -21.51 9.76 -11.29
N TRP A 59 -21.31 8.87 -10.29
CA TRP A 59 -22.23 7.78 -10.02
C TRP A 59 -23.51 8.32 -9.36
N ASN A 60 -24.67 7.88 -9.85
CA ASN A 60 -25.98 8.27 -9.29
C ASN A 60 -26.21 7.77 -7.85
N SER A 61 -25.42 6.81 -7.38
CA SER A 61 -25.56 6.21 -6.05
C SER A 61 -24.39 6.59 -5.17
N ASP A 62 -24.67 7.27 -4.06
CA ASP A 62 -23.68 7.62 -3.05
C ASP A 62 -23.04 6.38 -2.41
N PHE A 63 -23.78 5.28 -2.32
CA PHE A 63 -23.24 4.01 -1.84
C PHE A 63 -22.14 3.47 -2.76
N VAL A 64 -22.34 3.56 -4.08
CA VAL A 64 -21.33 3.15 -5.06
C VAL A 64 -20.12 4.07 -5.00
N ALA A 65 -20.35 5.39 -4.96
CA ALA A 65 -19.27 6.38 -4.82
C ALA A 65 -18.44 6.16 -3.54
N TRP A 66 -19.11 5.89 -2.41
CA TRP A 66 -18.47 5.54 -1.14
C TRP A 66 -17.71 4.21 -1.21
N SER A 67 -18.29 3.19 -1.84
CA SER A 67 -17.65 1.87 -1.97
C SER A 67 -16.37 1.94 -2.82
N ILE A 68 -16.36 2.78 -3.86
CA ILE A 68 -15.18 3.06 -4.69
C ILE A 68 -14.16 3.91 -3.92
N SER A 69 -14.60 4.86 -3.08
CA SER A 69 -13.67 5.67 -2.29
C SER A 69 -13.01 4.92 -1.13
N LEU A 70 -13.44 3.70 -0.82
CA LEU A 70 -12.72 2.80 0.10
C LEU A 70 -11.41 2.26 -0.51
N LEU A 71 -11.23 2.29 -1.82
CA LEU A 71 -10.06 1.69 -2.49
C LEU A 71 -8.71 2.26 -2.04
N PRO A 72 -8.51 3.60 -1.98
CA PRO A 72 -7.27 4.17 -1.46
C PRO A 72 -7.02 3.81 0.01
N ALA A 73 -8.08 3.67 0.81
CA ALA A 73 -7.97 3.23 2.20
C ALA A 73 -7.50 1.77 2.29
N LEU A 74 -8.02 0.88 1.44
CA LEU A 74 -7.56 -0.51 1.33
C LEU A 74 -6.11 -0.60 0.87
N TYR A 75 -5.72 0.24 -0.10
CA TYR A 75 -4.34 0.32 -0.57
C TYR A 75 -3.36 0.66 0.56
N ALA A 76 -3.75 1.51 1.50
CA ALA A 76 -2.92 1.85 2.66
C ALA A 76 -2.63 0.66 3.59
N TYR A 77 -3.46 -0.40 3.54
CA TYR A 77 -3.25 -1.66 4.28
C TYR A 77 -2.73 -2.78 3.38
N MET A 78 -2.43 -2.52 2.11
CA MET A 78 -1.87 -3.53 1.23
C MET A 78 -0.45 -3.90 1.68
N SER A 79 -0.05 -5.14 1.46
CA SER A 79 1.30 -5.65 1.77
C SER A 79 1.60 -5.82 3.27
N VAL A 80 0.58 -6.01 4.12
CA VAL A 80 0.79 -6.40 5.54
C VAL A 80 1.55 -7.73 5.65
N ASP A 81 1.45 -8.59 4.64
CA ASP A 81 2.17 -9.86 4.53
C ASP A 81 3.65 -9.73 4.13
N THR A 82 4.15 -8.52 3.87
CA THR A 82 5.55 -8.32 3.43
C THR A 82 6.55 -8.94 4.41
N ALA A 83 6.27 -8.90 5.72
CA ALA A 83 7.09 -9.52 6.75
C ALA A 83 7.29 -11.03 6.54
N ILE A 84 6.33 -11.73 5.91
CA ILE A 84 6.41 -13.16 5.60
C ILE A 84 7.56 -13.43 4.63
N HIS A 85 7.83 -12.53 3.68
CA HIS A 85 8.92 -12.69 2.71
C HIS A 85 10.32 -12.63 3.34
N PHE A 86 10.42 -12.18 4.60
CA PHE A 86 11.65 -12.11 5.38
C PHE A 86 11.66 -13.13 6.53
N CYS A 87 10.74 -14.10 6.54
CA CYS A 87 10.61 -15.03 7.65
C CYS A 87 11.87 -15.88 7.92
N GLU A 88 12.71 -16.13 6.92
CA GLU A 88 13.97 -16.85 7.08
C GLU A 88 15.04 -16.05 7.85
N GLU A 89 14.88 -14.73 7.95
CA GLU A 89 15.81 -13.81 8.63
C GLU A 89 15.37 -13.49 10.07
N VAL A 90 14.17 -13.95 10.48
CA VAL A 90 13.55 -13.63 11.76
C VAL A 90 13.70 -14.80 12.74
N ALA A 91 14.08 -14.50 13.98
CA ALA A 91 14.07 -15.49 15.06
C ALA A 91 12.61 -15.88 15.39
N GLU A 92 12.32 -17.18 15.47
CA GLU A 92 10.97 -17.71 15.76
C GLU A 92 9.87 -17.16 14.83
N PRO A 93 9.98 -17.35 13.51
CA PRO A 93 9.06 -16.70 12.56
C PRO A 93 7.60 -17.12 12.74
N ARG A 94 7.36 -18.33 13.25
CA ARG A 94 6.00 -18.87 13.47
C ARG A 94 5.21 -18.12 14.55
N THR A 95 5.86 -17.37 15.42
CA THR A 95 5.22 -16.57 16.49
C THR A 95 5.40 -15.07 16.27
N VAL A 96 6.58 -14.66 15.81
CA VAL A 96 6.93 -13.25 15.62
C VAL A 96 6.19 -12.65 14.42
N ILE A 97 6.18 -13.33 13.27
CA ILE A 97 5.58 -12.78 12.04
C ILE A 97 4.08 -12.46 12.22
N PRO A 98 3.23 -13.37 12.76
CA PRO A 98 1.82 -13.04 12.99
C PRO A 98 1.61 -11.85 13.93
N ARG A 99 2.44 -11.72 14.99
CA ARG A 99 2.36 -10.60 15.93
C ARG A 99 2.74 -9.28 15.27
N VAL A 100 3.80 -9.28 14.45
CA VAL A 100 4.25 -8.10 13.70
C VAL A 100 3.17 -7.63 12.73
N MET A 101 2.52 -8.54 12.01
CA MET A 101 1.42 -8.20 11.10
C MET A 101 0.24 -7.52 11.82
N ILE A 102 -0.14 -8.02 13.00
CA ILE A 102 -1.20 -7.42 13.82
C ILE A 102 -0.77 -6.04 14.34
N LEU A 103 0.45 -5.92 14.86
CA LEU A 103 0.98 -4.65 15.36
C LEU A 103 1.10 -3.60 14.24
N GLN A 104 1.49 -4.02 13.04
CA GLN A 104 1.52 -3.17 11.85
C GLN A 104 0.13 -2.64 11.55
N ALA A 105 -0.88 -3.51 11.44
CA ALA A 105 -2.25 -3.09 11.15
C ALA A 105 -2.80 -2.10 12.19
N ILE A 106 -2.56 -2.36 13.48
CA ILE A 106 -2.98 -1.47 14.58
C ILE A 106 -2.24 -0.13 14.49
N THR A 107 -0.92 -0.14 14.31
CA THR A 107 -0.10 1.08 14.28
C THR A 107 -0.46 1.95 13.07
N THR A 108 -0.63 1.34 11.89
CA THR A 108 -1.12 2.03 10.69
C THR A 108 -2.48 2.66 10.96
N SER A 109 -3.42 1.94 11.59
CA SER A 109 -4.74 2.48 11.94
C SER A 109 -4.66 3.69 12.87
N LEU A 110 -3.84 3.60 13.92
CA LEU A 110 -3.67 4.65 14.92
C LEU A 110 -2.98 5.91 14.36
N MET A 111 -2.14 5.77 13.34
CA MET A 111 -1.53 6.92 12.66
C MET A 111 -2.46 7.48 11.58
N THR A 112 -3.01 6.64 10.71
CA THR A 112 -3.83 7.08 9.58
C THR A 112 -5.10 7.80 10.03
N PHE A 113 -5.77 7.34 11.09
CA PHE A 113 -7.03 7.94 11.55
C PHE A 113 -6.90 9.43 11.93
N PRO A 114 -6.03 9.85 12.87
CA PRO A 114 -5.87 11.27 13.21
C PRO A 114 -5.31 12.11 12.05
N PHE A 115 -4.50 11.53 11.16
CA PHE A 115 -4.04 12.21 9.96
C PHE A 115 -5.19 12.55 9.03
N ILE A 116 -6.02 11.57 8.67
CA ILE A 116 -7.18 11.80 7.79
C ILE A 116 -8.12 12.83 8.42
N ILE A 117 -8.43 12.70 9.72
CA ILE A 117 -9.28 13.68 10.42
C ILE A 117 -8.70 15.10 10.29
N THR A 118 -7.40 15.27 10.54
CA THR A 118 -6.74 16.58 10.40
C THR A 118 -6.83 17.12 8.98
N VAL A 119 -6.62 16.26 7.97
CA VAL A 119 -6.72 16.64 6.56
C VAL A 119 -8.13 17.06 6.20
N VAL A 120 -9.17 16.33 6.64
CA VAL A 120 -10.57 16.68 6.34
C VAL A 120 -10.96 18.00 7.02
N PHE A 121 -10.52 18.25 8.26
CA PHE A 121 -10.68 19.56 8.92
C PHE A 121 -10.02 20.70 8.15
N CYS A 122 -8.88 20.44 7.49
CA CYS A 122 -8.08 21.43 6.77
C CYS A 122 -8.29 21.40 5.25
N LEU A 123 -9.29 20.67 4.75
CA LEU A 123 -9.46 20.36 3.34
C LEU A 123 -9.73 21.62 2.51
N GLY A 124 -10.49 22.58 3.04
CA GLY A 124 -10.94 23.74 2.26
C GLY A 124 -11.98 23.35 1.20
N ASN A 125 -11.98 24.06 0.06
CA ASN A 125 -12.92 23.79 -1.03
C ASN A 125 -12.42 22.66 -1.95
N VAL A 126 -13.19 21.57 -2.02
CA VAL A 126 -12.84 20.35 -2.75
C VAL A 126 -12.74 20.60 -4.25
N ASP A 127 -13.67 21.36 -4.83
CA ASP A 127 -13.70 21.60 -6.28
C ASP A 127 -12.49 22.41 -6.74
N GLN A 128 -12.04 23.37 -5.93
CA GLN A 128 -10.81 24.13 -6.19
C GLN A 128 -9.56 23.25 -6.13
N ILE A 129 -9.52 22.28 -5.21
CA ILE A 129 -8.42 21.33 -5.13
C ILE A 129 -8.40 20.44 -6.36
N LEU A 130 -9.54 19.90 -6.76
CA LEU A 130 -9.66 19.01 -7.93
C LEU A 130 -9.40 19.74 -9.25
N ALA A 131 -9.71 21.03 -9.35
CA ALA A 131 -9.41 21.86 -10.52
C ALA A 131 -7.94 22.30 -10.60
N SER A 132 -7.12 22.07 -9.56
CA SER A 132 -5.72 22.51 -9.57
C SER A 132 -4.88 21.72 -10.58
N PRO A 133 -3.93 22.36 -11.28
CA PRO A 133 -3.00 21.67 -12.18
C PRO A 133 -2.19 20.54 -11.52
N ILE A 134 -1.99 20.60 -10.19
CA ILE A 134 -1.26 19.56 -9.44
C ILE A 134 -2.18 18.51 -8.80
N ALA A 135 -3.50 18.65 -8.95
CA ALA A 135 -4.48 17.75 -8.33
C ALA A 135 -4.30 16.30 -8.79
N LEU A 136 -3.96 16.11 -10.07
CA LEU A 136 -3.72 14.79 -10.67
C LEU A 136 -2.45 14.12 -10.14
N THR A 137 -1.45 14.90 -9.71
CA THR A 137 -0.15 14.38 -9.27
C THR A 137 -0.07 14.27 -7.75
N SER A 138 -0.55 15.28 -7.03
CA SER A 138 -0.54 15.32 -5.57
C SER A 138 -1.61 16.30 -5.04
N PRO A 139 -2.86 15.86 -4.87
CA PRO A 139 -3.92 16.71 -4.32
C PRO A 139 -3.61 17.11 -2.87
N PHE A 140 -2.90 16.24 -2.15
CA PHE A 140 -2.40 16.53 -0.81
C PHE A 140 -1.43 17.72 -0.77
N THR A 141 -0.55 17.86 -1.76
CA THR A 141 0.35 19.01 -1.85
C THR A 141 -0.45 20.31 -2.06
N GLN A 142 -1.55 20.26 -2.81
CA GLN A 142 -2.43 21.43 -2.97
C GLN A 142 -3.08 21.85 -1.64
N ILE A 143 -3.51 20.90 -0.81
CA ILE A 143 -4.04 21.19 0.54
C ILE A 143 -2.98 21.90 1.39
N LEU A 144 -1.73 21.44 1.35
CA LEU A 144 -0.62 22.09 2.05
C LEU A 144 -0.35 23.51 1.52
N ILE A 145 -0.44 23.73 0.20
CA ILE A 145 -0.27 25.06 -0.40
C ILE A 145 -1.39 25.99 0.06
N ASN A 146 -2.64 25.53 0.05
CA ASN A 146 -3.80 26.30 0.49
C ASN A 146 -3.68 26.67 1.98
N SER A 147 -3.15 25.76 2.80
CA SER A 147 -2.96 25.96 4.23
C SER A 147 -1.80 26.92 4.53
N THR A 148 -0.64 26.71 3.92
CA THR A 148 0.60 27.43 4.25
C THR A 148 0.79 28.73 3.46
N GLY A 149 0.15 28.86 2.31
CA GLY A 149 0.39 29.92 1.33
C GLY A 149 1.80 29.88 0.70
N LYS A 150 2.60 28.82 0.96
CA LYS A 150 4.01 28.73 0.57
C LYS A 150 4.27 27.44 -0.19
N VAL A 151 4.51 27.56 -1.49
CA VAL A 151 4.81 26.42 -2.38
C VAL A 151 6.07 25.68 -1.93
N GLY A 152 7.16 26.39 -1.65
CA GLY A 152 8.42 25.76 -1.24
C GLY A 152 8.31 24.92 0.05
N LEU A 153 7.59 25.42 1.05
CA LEU A 153 7.34 24.69 2.29
C LEU A 153 6.47 23.45 2.04
N SER A 154 5.43 23.59 1.23
CA SER A 154 4.51 22.49 0.90
C SER A 154 5.23 21.36 0.15
N CYS A 155 6.08 21.71 -0.82
CA CYS A 155 6.91 20.75 -1.54
C CYS A 155 7.92 20.08 -0.60
N PHE A 156 8.55 20.82 0.31
CA PHE A 156 9.47 20.27 1.31
C PHE A 156 8.76 19.25 2.22
N LEU A 157 7.56 19.57 2.71
CA LEU A 157 6.77 18.65 3.54
C LEU A 157 6.35 17.39 2.77
N ASN A 158 5.91 17.52 1.51
CA ASN A 158 5.59 16.39 0.64
C ASN A 158 6.83 15.56 0.23
N SER A 159 8.04 16.12 0.35
CA SER A 159 9.26 15.36 0.10
C SER A 159 9.49 14.27 1.16
N PHE A 160 8.98 14.43 2.39
CA PHE A 160 9.07 13.42 3.43
C PHE A 160 8.33 12.13 3.04
N SER A 161 7.09 12.25 2.56
CA SER A 161 6.31 11.10 2.07
C SER A 161 6.95 10.48 0.83
N THR A 162 7.47 11.30 -0.09
CA THR A 162 8.17 10.81 -1.28
C THR A 162 9.42 10.00 -0.93
N PHE A 163 10.20 10.47 0.05
CA PHE A 163 11.37 9.74 0.54
C PHE A 163 10.99 8.41 1.18
N VAL A 164 9.96 8.40 2.05
CA VAL A 164 9.47 7.16 2.67
C VAL A 164 8.96 6.17 1.62
N ALA A 165 8.21 6.64 0.62
CA ALA A 165 7.74 5.81 -0.49
C ALA A 165 8.90 5.21 -1.31
N MET A 166 9.96 5.99 -1.54
CA MET A 166 11.18 5.49 -2.19
C MET A 166 11.84 4.38 -1.37
N THR A 167 11.86 4.51 -0.04
CA THR A 167 12.43 3.48 0.84
C THR A 167 11.61 2.20 0.85
N ALA A 168 10.29 2.31 0.88
CA ALA A 168 9.39 1.16 0.73
C ALA A 168 9.63 0.42 -0.60
N GLY A 169 9.96 1.14 -1.68
CA GLY A 169 10.34 0.54 -2.96
C GLY A 169 11.58 -0.37 -2.89
N PHE A 170 12.59 -0.03 -2.07
CA PHE A 170 13.74 -0.92 -1.85
C PHE A 170 13.31 -2.23 -1.20
N ASP A 171 12.44 -2.16 -0.19
CA ASP A 171 11.96 -3.32 0.56
C ASP A 171 11.08 -4.22 -0.30
N MET A 172 10.15 -3.65 -1.07
CA MET A 172 9.28 -4.42 -1.97
C MET A 172 10.07 -5.13 -3.07
N TRP A 173 11.11 -4.48 -3.61
CA TRP A 173 12.00 -5.13 -4.58
C TRP A 173 12.73 -6.32 -3.94
N GLY A 174 13.25 -6.13 -2.72
CA GLY A 174 13.88 -7.19 -1.95
C GLY A 174 12.93 -8.36 -1.67
N ALA A 175 11.70 -8.08 -1.26
CA ALA A 175 10.67 -9.07 -0.98
C ALA A 175 10.32 -9.90 -2.21
N ALA A 176 10.06 -9.24 -3.34
CA ALA A 176 9.77 -9.91 -4.61
C ALA A 176 10.93 -10.78 -5.09
N SER A 177 12.18 -10.33 -4.92
CA SER A 177 13.35 -11.15 -5.28
C SER A 177 13.46 -12.42 -4.42
N ARG A 178 13.10 -12.36 -3.14
CA ARG A 178 13.04 -13.52 -2.23
C ARG A 178 11.90 -14.46 -2.59
N ALA A 179 10.75 -13.93 -3.01
CA ALA A 179 9.65 -14.74 -3.51
C ALA A 179 10.09 -15.55 -4.75
N ILE A 180 10.74 -14.92 -5.73
CA ILE A 180 11.29 -15.60 -6.92
C ILE A 180 12.33 -16.66 -6.52
N TRP A 181 13.23 -16.33 -5.59
CA TRP A 181 14.24 -17.26 -5.09
C TRP A 181 13.62 -18.49 -4.41
N SER A 182 12.61 -18.30 -3.53
CA SER A 182 11.94 -19.40 -2.84
C SER A 182 11.17 -20.32 -3.80
N MET A 183 10.49 -19.76 -4.80
CA MET A 183 9.87 -20.55 -5.87
C MET A 183 10.90 -21.36 -6.67
N ALA A 184 12.08 -20.79 -6.93
CA ALA A 184 13.15 -21.50 -7.63
C ALA A 184 13.79 -22.60 -6.77
N ARG A 185 13.91 -22.39 -5.45
CA ARG A 185 14.34 -23.41 -4.49
C ARG A 185 13.39 -24.61 -4.49
N ASP A 186 12.09 -24.34 -4.60
CA ASP A 186 11.04 -25.35 -4.60
C ASP A 186 10.80 -25.94 -6.03
N ASN A 187 11.76 -25.77 -6.94
CA ASN A 187 11.76 -26.27 -8.33
C ASN A 187 10.63 -25.76 -9.23
N ALA A 188 9.94 -24.68 -8.87
CA ALA A 188 8.89 -24.06 -9.68
C ALA A 188 9.45 -23.10 -10.76
N LEU A 189 10.70 -22.66 -10.61
CA LEU A 189 11.37 -21.73 -11.53
C LEU A 189 12.77 -22.24 -11.90
N PRO A 190 13.41 -21.68 -12.95
CA PRO A 190 14.75 -22.09 -13.36
C PRO A 190 15.76 -22.08 -12.19
N PRO A 191 16.59 -23.12 -12.05
CA PRO A 191 17.47 -23.31 -10.90
C PRO A 191 18.54 -22.22 -10.76
N ARG A 192 18.76 -21.41 -11.80
CA ARG A 192 19.64 -20.23 -11.75
C ARG A 192 19.17 -19.21 -10.73
N PHE A 193 17.86 -19.07 -10.51
CA PHE A 193 17.30 -18.12 -9.55
C PHE A 193 17.44 -18.57 -8.09
N ALA A 194 17.64 -19.87 -7.84
CA ALA A 194 17.87 -20.40 -6.50
C ALA A 194 19.32 -20.17 -5.99
N LYS A 195 20.25 -19.78 -6.88
CA LYS A 195 21.66 -19.57 -6.53
C LYS A 195 21.87 -18.25 -5.78
N LEU A 196 22.35 -18.35 -4.54
CA LEU A 196 22.77 -17.20 -3.74
C LEU A 196 24.23 -16.83 -4.02
N HIS A 197 24.54 -15.53 -4.04
CA HIS A 197 25.90 -15.05 -4.19
C HIS A 197 26.69 -15.23 -2.87
N PRO A 198 27.91 -15.81 -2.89
CA PRO A 198 28.64 -16.17 -1.66
C PRO A 198 29.02 -14.97 -0.79
N ARG A 199 29.25 -13.78 -1.38
CA ARG A 199 29.63 -12.57 -0.64
C ARG A 199 28.46 -11.80 -0.05
N TRP A 200 27.31 -11.84 -0.72
CA TRP A 200 26.16 -10.96 -0.41
C TRP A 200 24.95 -11.72 0.13
N ALA A 201 24.96 -13.05 0.05
CA ALA A 201 23.85 -13.93 0.46
C ALA A 201 22.50 -13.58 -0.21
N VAL A 202 22.53 -12.99 -1.41
CA VAL A 202 21.34 -12.61 -2.19
C VAL A 202 21.35 -13.32 -3.54
N SER A 203 20.17 -13.66 -4.06
CA SER A 203 20.00 -14.13 -5.43
C SER A 203 20.07 -12.97 -6.42
N VAL A 204 21.24 -12.82 -7.05
CA VAL A 204 21.49 -11.79 -8.07
C VAL A 204 20.57 -12.00 -9.28
N TRP A 205 20.42 -13.24 -9.74
CA TRP A 205 19.59 -13.54 -10.91
C TRP A 205 18.11 -13.29 -10.66
N ALA A 206 17.59 -13.59 -9.45
CA ALA A 206 16.21 -13.27 -9.11
C ALA A 206 15.98 -11.74 -9.08
N ASN A 207 16.94 -10.98 -8.56
CA ASN A 207 16.88 -9.52 -8.56
C ASN A 207 16.89 -8.92 -9.98
N LEU A 208 17.72 -9.47 -10.87
CA LEU A 208 17.81 -9.02 -12.26
C LEU A 208 16.58 -9.42 -13.09
N ALA A 209 15.95 -10.56 -12.80
CA ALA A 209 14.77 -11.06 -13.51
C ALA A 209 13.56 -10.11 -13.43
N MET A 210 13.51 -9.27 -12.39
CA MET A 210 12.46 -8.26 -12.22
C MET A 210 12.65 -7.01 -13.10
N ILE A 211 13.85 -6.78 -13.66
CA ILE A 211 14.15 -5.58 -14.45
C ILE A 211 13.32 -5.54 -15.75
N PRO A 212 13.31 -6.58 -16.61
CA PRO A 212 12.56 -6.54 -17.86
C PRO A 212 11.06 -6.23 -17.70
N PRO A 213 10.29 -6.90 -16.81
CA PRO A 213 8.87 -6.56 -16.64
C PRO A 213 8.68 -5.16 -16.07
N SER A 214 9.58 -4.69 -15.19
CA SER A 214 9.53 -3.31 -14.69
C SER A 214 9.72 -2.29 -15.80
N ILE A 215 10.74 -2.48 -16.66
CA ILE A 215 10.97 -1.58 -17.81
C ILE A 215 9.77 -1.59 -18.75
N LEU A 216 9.22 -2.78 -19.06
CA LEU A 216 8.04 -2.91 -19.92
C LEU A 216 6.86 -2.08 -19.40
N VAL A 217 6.53 -2.23 -18.11
CA VAL A 217 5.41 -1.52 -17.48
C VAL A 217 5.67 0.00 -17.47
N PHE A 218 6.88 0.44 -17.15
CA PHE A 218 7.21 1.88 -17.21
C PHE A 218 7.27 2.44 -18.63
N SER A 219 7.61 1.64 -19.65
CA SER A 219 7.55 2.07 -21.05
C SER A 219 6.12 2.34 -21.50
N ILE A 220 5.12 1.61 -20.97
CA ILE A 220 3.70 1.88 -21.23
C ILE A 220 3.33 3.27 -20.70
N TYR A 221 3.80 3.67 -19.52
CA TYR A 221 3.53 4.99 -18.96
C TYR A 221 3.97 6.15 -19.88
N ILE A 222 5.12 6.01 -20.54
CA ILE A 222 5.67 7.04 -21.45
C ILE A 222 4.76 7.22 -22.68
N TRP A 223 4.20 6.12 -23.18
CA TRP A 223 3.42 6.13 -24.43
C TRP A 223 1.93 6.36 -24.20
N ASN A 224 1.37 5.75 -23.16
CA ASN A 224 -0.05 5.76 -22.85
C ASN A 224 -0.25 5.64 -21.32
N THR A 225 -0.42 6.81 -20.68
CA THR A 225 -0.67 6.90 -19.23
C THR A 225 -1.97 6.22 -18.82
N THR A 226 -3.02 6.29 -19.64
CA THR A 226 -4.28 5.57 -19.44
C THR A 226 -4.06 4.06 -19.31
N ALA A 227 -3.36 3.46 -20.28
CA ALA A 227 -3.09 2.02 -20.27
C ALA A 227 -2.25 1.62 -19.05
N PHE A 228 -1.29 2.47 -18.65
CA PHE A 228 -0.52 2.25 -17.43
C PHE A 228 -1.41 2.22 -16.18
N TYR A 229 -2.23 3.25 -15.96
CA TYR A 229 -3.09 3.33 -14.78
C TYR A 229 -4.15 2.21 -14.76
N GLY A 230 -4.68 1.80 -15.91
CA GLY A 230 -5.58 0.65 -16.02
C GLY A 230 -4.90 -0.69 -15.71
N ILE A 231 -3.62 -0.88 -16.09
CA ILE A 231 -2.86 -2.06 -15.66
C ILE A 231 -2.62 -2.01 -14.15
N MET A 232 -2.27 -0.86 -13.60
CA MET A 232 -2.02 -0.69 -12.17
C MET A 232 -3.27 -0.99 -11.33
N SER A 233 -4.47 -0.58 -11.78
CA SER A 233 -5.72 -0.94 -11.10
C SER A 233 -5.98 -2.45 -11.13
N GLY A 234 -5.76 -3.10 -12.29
CA GLY A 234 -5.88 -4.55 -12.43
C GLY A 234 -4.91 -5.34 -11.54
N VAL A 235 -3.69 -4.82 -11.32
CA VAL A 235 -2.72 -5.42 -10.39
C VAL A 235 -3.25 -5.41 -8.95
N LEU A 236 -3.93 -4.34 -8.52
CA LEU A 236 -4.55 -4.28 -7.18
C LEU A 236 -5.65 -5.34 -7.02
N VAL A 237 -6.48 -5.51 -8.04
CA VAL A 237 -7.51 -6.57 -8.06
C VAL A 237 -6.85 -7.94 -7.96
N ALA A 238 -5.78 -8.18 -8.73
CA ALA A 238 -5.06 -9.44 -8.70
C ALA A 238 -4.44 -9.73 -7.32
N PHE A 239 -3.87 -8.73 -6.65
CA PHE A 239 -3.39 -8.86 -5.27
C PHE A 239 -4.54 -9.20 -4.31
N GLN A 240 -5.68 -8.53 -4.42
CA GLN A 240 -6.85 -8.81 -3.59
C GLN A 240 -7.36 -10.24 -3.78
N LEU A 241 -7.42 -10.71 -5.03
CA LEU A 241 -7.81 -12.10 -5.35
C LEU A 241 -6.79 -13.11 -4.79
N SER A 242 -5.49 -12.79 -4.86
CA SER A 242 -4.43 -13.62 -4.28
C SER A 242 -4.61 -13.84 -2.78
N TYR A 243 -5.06 -12.82 -2.03
CA TYR A 243 -5.39 -12.96 -0.61
C TYR A 243 -6.70 -13.73 -0.37
N LEU A 244 -7.69 -13.57 -1.24
CA LEU A 244 -8.98 -14.25 -1.11
C LEU A 244 -8.87 -15.77 -1.27
N ILE A 245 -7.99 -16.27 -2.14
CA ILE A 245 -7.83 -17.71 -2.40
C ILE A 245 -7.48 -18.50 -1.11
N PRO A 246 -6.39 -18.21 -0.38
CA PRO A 246 -6.04 -18.95 0.83
C PRO A 246 -7.05 -18.74 1.96
N ILE A 247 -7.65 -17.55 2.08
CA ILE A 247 -8.72 -17.31 3.07
C ILE A 247 -9.94 -18.17 2.74
N GLY A 248 -10.35 -18.22 1.48
CA GLY A 248 -11.48 -19.03 1.00
C GLY A 248 -11.25 -20.51 1.21
N ILE A 249 -10.06 -21.03 0.86
CA ILE A 249 -9.68 -22.42 1.15
C ILE A 249 -9.81 -22.72 2.65
N ASN A 250 -9.40 -21.78 3.52
CA ASN A 250 -9.50 -21.96 4.96
C ASN A 250 -10.97 -22.01 5.44
N VAL A 251 -11.81 -21.08 4.97
CA VAL A 251 -13.23 -20.97 5.36
C VAL A 251 -14.06 -22.15 4.87
N PHE A 252 -13.89 -22.56 3.61
CA PHE A 252 -14.75 -23.55 2.97
C PHE A 252 -14.23 -24.98 3.06
N TYR A 253 -12.91 -25.18 3.14
CA TYR A 253 -12.32 -26.52 3.11
C TYR A 253 -11.57 -26.85 4.40
N ALA A 254 -10.55 -26.07 4.77
CA ALA A 254 -9.65 -26.47 5.86
C ALA A 254 -10.30 -26.46 7.25
N THR A 255 -11.30 -25.61 7.48
CA THR A 255 -12.05 -25.61 8.76
C THR A 255 -12.83 -26.90 8.97
N TRP A 256 -13.28 -27.56 7.88
CA TRP A 256 -14.25 -28.65 7.93
C TRP A 256 -13.67 -30.02 7.56
N SER A 257 -12.67 -30.05 6.69
CA SER A 257 -12.27 -31.28 5.97
C SER A 257 -10.89 -31.82 6.35
N THR A 258 -10.00 -31.00 6.91
CA THR A 258 -8.62 -31.43 7.22
C THR A 258 -8.13 -30.86 8.55
N PRO A 259 -7.60 -31.70 9.47
CA PRO A 259 -6.86 -31.19 10.61
C PRO A 259 -5.51 -30.65 10.13
N LEU A 260 -5.47 -29.38 9.71
CA LEU A 260 -4.21 -28.69 9.46
C LEU A 260 -3.36 -28.71 10.74
N THR A 261 -2.09 -29.06 10.62
CA THR A 261 -1.13 -28.95 11.72
C THR A 261 -1.03 -27.48 12.11
N LYS A 262 -1.62 -27.14 13.25
CA LYS A 262 -1.70 -25.75 13.69
C LYS A 262 -0.32 -25.26 14.14
N GLY A 263 -0.01 -24.01 13.78
CA GLY A 263 1.17 -23.32 14.29
C GLY A 263 1.04 -22.93 15.76
N PRO A 264 2.13 -22.43 16.37
CA PRO A 264 2.13 -21.92 17.75
C PRO A 264 1.25 -20.67 17.93
N PHE A 265 1.02 -19.89 16.86
CA PHE A 265 0.05 -18.80 16.85
C PHE A 265 -1.32 -19.30 16.40
N GLN A 266 -2.35 -19.09 17.22
CA GLN A 266 -3.72 -19.52 16.94
C GLN A 266 -4.73 -18.48 17.44
N LEU A 267 -5.76 -18.22 16.63
CA LEU A 267 -6.89 -17.35 17.00
C LEU A 267 -8.02 -18.13 17.73
N GLY A 268 -7.83 -19.42 17.96
CA GLY A 268 -8.82 -20.28 18.61
C GLY A 268 -10.18 -20.26 17.91
N ARG A 269 -11.26 -20.10 18.69
CA ARG A 269 -12.64 -20.08 18.18
C ARG A 269 -12.96 -18.86 17.31
N LEU A 270 -12.22 -17.76 17.47
CA LEU A 270 -12.43 -16.54 16.70
C LEU A 270 -11.91 -16.67 15.26
N SER A 271 -11.07 -17.68 14.98
CA SER A 271 -10.42 -17.87 13.69
C SER A 271 -11.42 -17.93 12.53
N TRP A 272 -12.52 -18.69 12.69
CA TRP A 272 -13.50 -18.82 11.61
C TRP A 272 -14.23 -17.51 11.33
N ALA A 273 -14.68 -16.80 12.37
CA ALA A 273 -15.37 -15.51 12.22
C ALA A 273 -14.49 -14.45 11.55
N VAL A 274 -13.20 -14.40 11.90
CA VAL A 274 -12.23 -13.48 11.28
C VAL A 274 -12.02 -13.83 9.81
N HIS A 275 -11.80 -15.10 9.48
CA HIS A 275 -11.62 -15.52 8.09
C HIS A 275 -12.88 -15.31 7.24
N ALA A 276 -14.06 -15.64 7.77
CA ALA A 276 -15.33 -15.42 7.07
C ALA A 276 -15.60 -13.94 6.81
N THR A 277 -15.38 -13.08 7.81
CA THR A 277 -15.52 -11.63 7.67
C THR A 277 -14.52 -11.06 6.65
N GLY A 278 -13.26 -11.49 6.75
CA GLY A 278 -12.22 -11.09 5.80
C GLY A 278 -12.50 -11.56 4.37
N PHE A 279 -13.08 -12.75 4.19
CA PHE A 279 -13.47 -13.26 2.89
C PHE A 279 -14.61 -12.44 2.27
N VAL A 280 -15.69 -12.21 3.03
CA VAL A 280 -16.84 -11.42 2.55
C VAL A 280 -16.41 -9.99 2.21
N PHE A 281 -15.64 -9.35 3.09
CA PHE A 281 -15.13 -8.01 2.86
C PHE A 281 -14.14 -7.95 1.68
N GLY A 282 -13.29 -8.96 1.53
CA GLY A 282 -12.38 -9.04 0.39
C GLY A 282 -13.13 -9.24 -0.93
N CYS A 283 -14.22 -10.01 -0.97
CA CYS A 283 -15.07 -10.15 -2.15
C CYS A 283 -15.77 -8.83 -2.49
N PHE A 284 -16.28 -8.13 -1.47
CA PHE A 284 -16.83 -6.79 -1.62
C PHE A 284 -15.79 -5.83 -2.21
N ALA A 285 -14.58 -5.80 -1.65
CA ALA A 285 -13.49 -4.98 -2.16
C ALA A 285 -13.15 -5.33 -3.61
N ALA A 286 -12.93 -6.60 -3.94
CA ALA A 286 -12.59 -7.04 -5.30
C ALA A 286 -13.65 -6.63 -6.35
N LEU A 287 -14.94 -6.66 -5.98
CA LEU A 287 -16.03 -6.20 -6.82
C LEU A 287 -15.92 -4.70 -7.12
N PHE A 288 -15.82 -3.87 -6.08
CA PHE A 288 -15.78 -2.41 -6.23
C PHE A 288 -14.44 -1.88 -6.76
N MET A 289 -13.33 -2.61 -6.57
CA MET A 289 -12.03 -2.33 -7.21
C MET A 289 -12.15 -2.37 -8.74
N SER A 290 -13.11 -3.14 -9.26
CA SER A 290 -13.33 -3.31 -10.69
C SER A 290 -14.24 -2.22 -11.30
N PHE A 291 -14.78 -1.32 -10.47
CA PHE A 291 -15.64 -0.22 -10.93
C PHE A 291 -14.79 1.02 -11.22
N PRO A 292 -15.10 1.78 -12.29
CA PRO A 292 -14.37 2.99 -12.62
C PRO A 292 -14.54 4.06 -11.53
N ALA A 293 -13.46 4.79 -11.25
CA ALA A 293 -13.41 5.81 -10.20
C ALA A 293 -14.39 6.98 -10.42
N SER A 294 -14.69 7.29 -11.68
CA SER A 294 -15.67 8.31 -12.05
C SER A 294 -16.42 8.02 -13.35
N GLN A 295 -17.57 8.68 -13.51
CA GLN A 295 -18.46 8.68 -14.67
C GLN A 295 -18.66 10.11 -15.19
N PRO A 296 -18.75 10.33 -16.53
CA PRO A 296 -18.58 9.33 -17.58
C PRO A 296 -17.14 8.83 -17.64
N VAL A 297 -16.96 7.57 -18.01
CA VAL A 297 -15.64 6.96 -18.14
C VAL A 297 -14.85 7.69 -19.23
N THR A 298 -13.88 8.49 -18.82
CA THR A 298 -12.87 9.09 -19.69
C THR A 298 -11.67 8.16 -19.77
N THR A 299 -10.77 8.38 -20.72
CA THR A 299 -9.52 7.62 -20.79
C THR A 299 -8.69 7.73 -19.49
N ILE A 300 -8.88 8.76 -18.67
CA ILE A 300 -8.13 8.94 -17.41
C ILE A 300 -8.81 8.24 -16.22
N SER A 301 -10.11 7.93 -16.32
CA SER A 301 -10.90 7.34 -15.24
C SER A 301 -11.25 5.86 -15.45
N MET A 302 -10.66 5.22 -16.48
CA MET A 302 -10.66 3.76 -16.70
C MET A 302 -9.67 3.04 -15.79
#